data_AF-A0A967VN30-F1
#
_entry.id   AF-A0A967VN30-F1
#
_cell.length_a   1.000
_cell.length_b   1.000
_cell.length_c   1.000
_cell.angle_alpha   90.00
_cell.angle_beta   90.00
_cell.angle_gamma   90.00
#
_symmetry.space_group_name_H-M   'P 1'
#
loop_
_entity.id
_entity.type
_entity.pdbx_description
1 polymer ?
#
loop_
_entity_poly.entity_id
_entity_poly.type
_entity_poly.pdbx_seq_one_letter_code
_entity_poly.pdbx_strand_id
1 'polypeptide(L)'
;MTRPDHPSGTDRVAEAVRGRATDLVVNIQGDEPLVDPALLDRLVAALREEPGWDMATAATPIRDEEELVEPSVVKVVTDRSGRALYFSRSVI
;
A
#
# COMPACT_ATOMS: atom_id res chain seq x y z
N MET A 1 20.75 -2.63 6.79
CA MET A 1 19.97 -2.22 5.60
C MET A 1 19.91 -3.40 4.66
N THR A 2 18.80 -3.61 3.94
CA THR A 2 18.66 -4.75 2.98
C THR A 2 19.60 -4.57 1.79
N ARG A 3 19.75 -5.61 0.97
CA ARG A 3 20.58 -5.52 -0.26
C ARG A 3 20.14 -4.39 -1.19
N PRO A 4 21.07 -3.72 -1.88
CA PRO A 4 20.80 -2.53 -2.69
C PRO A 4 20.25 -2.85 -4.10
N ASP A 5 20.37 -4.10 -4.55
CA ASP A 5 20.01 -4.58 -5.89
C ASP A 5 18.54 -5.05 -6.00
N HIS A 6 17.75 -4.86 -4.94
CA HIS A 6 16.32 -5.19 -4.97
C HIS A 6 15.53 -4.27 -5.91
N PRO A 7 14.76 -4.82 -6.87
CA PRO A 7 14.06 -4.02 -7.87
C PRO A 7 12.84 -3.29 -7.29
N SER A 8 12.29 -3.74 -6.17
CA SER A 8 11.13 -3.10 -5.53
C SER A 8 11.25 -3.01 -4.00
N GLY A 9 10.38 -2.20 -3.39
CA GLY A 9 10.22 -2.16 -1.94
C GLY A 9 9.74 -3.49 -1.36
N THR A 10 8.87 -4.21 -2.07
CA THR A 10 8.34 -5.51 -1.64
C THR A 10 9.44 -6.56 -1.52
N ASP A 11 10.43 -6.57 -2.43
CA ASP A 11 11.56 -7.50 -2.35
C ASP A 11 12.44 -7.22 -1.11
N ARG A 12 12.61 -5.94 -0.76
CA ARG A 12 13.29 -5.54 0.47
C ARG A 12 12.53 -6.01 1.72
N VAL A 13 11.21 -5.89 1.72
CA VAL A 13 10.36 -6.41 2.81
C VAL A 13 10.53 -7.92 2.94
N ALA A 14 10.48 -8.67 1.84
CA ALA A 14 10.67 -10.11 1.83
C ALA A 14 12.05 -10.55 2.36
N GLU A 15 13.10 -9.77 2.08
CA GLU A 15 14.41 -10.00 2.71
C GLU A 15 14.39 -9.69 4.21
N ALA A 16 13.79 -8.57 4.62
CA ALA A 16 13.79 -8.12 6.00
C ALA A 16 13.09 -9.11 6.96
N VAL A 17 12.05 -9.80 6.46
CA VAL A 17 11.29 -10.79 7.24
C VAL A 17 11.76 -12.23 7.04
N ARG A 18 12.77 -12.47 6.19
CA ARG A 18 13.24 -13.82 5.89
C ARG A 18 13.68 -14.56 7.15
N GLY A 19 13.17 -15.79 7.31
CA GLY A 19 13.46 -16.64 8.47
C GLY A 19 12.71 -16.25 9.75
N ARG A 20 11.76 -15.33 9.68
CA ARG A 20 10.86 -14.99 10.78
C ARG A 20 9.48 -15.59 10.51
N ALA A 21 8.87 -16.17 11.55
CA ALA A 21 7.44 -16.47 11.51
C ALA A 21 6.69 -15.15 11.79
N THR A 22 6.04 -14.60 10.77
CA THR A 22 5.25 -13.37 10.86
C THR A 22 3.88 -13.60 10.24
N ASP A 23 2.82 -13.30 10.99
CA ASP A 23 1.45 -13.41 10.47
C ASP A 23 1.12 -12.26 9.52
N LEU A 24 1.59 -11.05 9.84
CA LEU A 24 1.33 -9.81 9.09
C LEU A 24 2.58 -8.93 9.08
N VAL A 25 2.77 -8.20 7.97
CA VAL A 25 3.85 -7.25 7.80
C VAL A 25 3.27 -5.92 7.31
N VAL A 26 3.56 -4.84 8.04
CA VAL A 26 3.18 -3.48 7.65
C VAL A 26 4.42 -2.79 7.09
N ASN A 27 4.38 -2.43 5.82
CA ASN A 27 5.47 -1.73 5.12
C ASN A 27 5.20 -0.23 5.10
N ILE A 28 5.86 0.53 5.98
CA ILE A 28 5.76 1.99 6.05
C ILE A 28 6.87 2.59 5.18
N GLN A 29 6.50 3.43 4.21
CA GLN A 29 7.49 4.11 3.37
C GLN A 29 8.21 5.21 4.16
N GLY A 30 9.50 5.38 3.91
CA GLY A 30 10.33 6.34 4.65
C GLY A 30 10.06 7.81 4.33
N ASP A 31 9.34 8.07 3.24
CA ASP A 31 8.86 9.39 2.81
C ASP A 31 7.51 9.77 3.43
N GLU A 32 6.92 8.91 4.27
CA GLU A 32 5.67 9.15 5.02
C GLU A 32 5.92 9.31 6.53
N PRO A 33 6.67 10.34 6.97
CA PRO A 33 7.06 10.49 8.38
C PRO A 33 5.89 10.83 9.31
N LEU A 34 4.77 11.30 8.75
CA LEU A 34 3.57 11.71 9.49
C LEU A 34 2.40 10.76 9.28
N VAL A 35 2.68 9.49 8.96
CA VAL A 35 1.63 8.48 8.83
C VAL A 35 0.78 8.43 10.10
N ASP A 36 -0.54 8.54 9.93
CA ASP A 36 -1.49 8.45 11.04
C ASP A 36 -1.47 7.02 11.62
N PRO A 37 -1.14 6.81 12.90
CA PRO A 37 -1.18 5.49 13.51
C PRO A 37 -2.54 4.80 13.38
N ALA A 38 -3.64 5.56 13.42
CA ALA A 38 -4.99 5.00 13.25
C ALA A 38 -5.24 4.49 11.83
N LEU A 39 -4.47 4.94 10.83
CA LEU A 39 -4.49 4.35 9.50
C LEU A 39 -3.87 2.94 9.51
N LEU A 40 -2.77 2.77 10.23
CA LEU A 40 -2.09 1.47 10.34
C LEU A 40 -3.00 0.44 11.02
N ASP A 41 -3.67 0.83 12.10
CA ASP A 41 -4.63 -0.03 12.79
C ASP A 41 -5.78 -0.44 11.87
N ARG A 42 -6.33 0.49 11.08
CA ARG A 42 -7.39 0.19 10.10
C ARG A 42 -6.92 -0.77 9.00
N LEU A 43 -5.69 -0.62 8.50
CA LEU A 43 -5.14 -1.54 7.49
C LEU A 43 -4.98 -2.96 8.04
N VAL A 44 -4.48 -3.08 9.27
CA VAL A 44 -4.34 -4.38 9.94
C VAL A 44 -5.71 -5.01 10.21
N ALA A 45 -6.69 -4.23 10.64
CA ALA A 45 -8.05 -4.72 10.86
C ALA A 45 -8.68 -5.22 9.56
N ALA A 46 -8.61 -4.42 8.48
CA ALA A 46 -9.17 -4.79 7.18
C ALA A 46 -8.63 -6.13 6.66
N LEU A 47 -7.32 -6.38 6.81
CA LEU A 47 -6.71 -7.62 6.35
C LEU A 47 -7.06 -8.84 7.23
N ARG A 48 -7.36 -8.62 8.52
CA ARG A 48 -7.79 -9.69 9.45
C ARG A 48 -9.27 -10.04 9.29
N GLU A 49 -10.09 -9.05 8.98
CA GLU A 49 -11.55 -9.20 8.88
C GLU A 49 -12.01 -9.79 7.55
N GLU A 50 -11.18 -9.75 6.51
CA GLU A 50 -11.50 -10.25 5.16
C GLU A 50 -10.69 -11.51 4.81
N PRO A 51 -11.22 -12.73 5.09
CA PRO A 51 -10.56 -13.98 4.73
C PRO A 51 -10.42 -14.08 3.21
N GLY A 52 -9.19 -13.96 2.71
CA GLY A 52 -8.87 -14.08 1.28
C GLY A 52 -8.16 -12.87 0.68
N TRP A 53 -7.90 -11.83 1.47
CA TRP A 53 -7.01 -10.74 1.06
C TRP A 53 -5.60 -11.03 1.55
N ASP A 54 -4.63 -11.02 0.63
CA ASP A 54 -3.21 -11.20 0.96
C ASP A 54 -2.49 -9.87 1.24
N MET A 55 -3.12 -8.75 0.85
CA MET A 55 -2.56 -7.41 0.98
C MET A 55 -3.69 -6.36 1.10
N ALA A 56 -3.46 -5.36 1.95
CA ALA A 56 -4.29 -4.16 2.04
C ALA A 56 -3.41 -2.92 1.86
N THR A 57 -3.97 -1.86 1.28
CA THR A 57 -3.33 -0.56 1.14
C THR A 57 -4.35 0.56 1.36
N ALA A 58 -3.86 1.77 1.61
CA ALA A 58 -4.68 2.95 1.78
C ALA A 58 -4.72 3.78 0.49
N ALA A 59 -5.86 4.44 0.26
CA ALA A 59 -6.01 5.47 -0.76
C ALA A 59 -6.85 6.62 -0.20
N THR A 60 -6.68 7.81 -0.75
CA THR A 60 -7.47 9.01 -0.40
C THR A 60 -8.20 9.52 -1.64
N PRO A 61 -9.38 10.14 -1.49
CA PRO A 61 -10.05 10.80 -2.61
C PRO A 61 -9.18 11.93 -3.15
N ILE A 62 -8.91 11.88 -4.45
CA ILE A 62 -8.37 13.01 -5.22
C ILE A 62 -9.47 14.06 -5.35
N ARG A 63 -9.17 15.31 -4.99
CA ARG A 63 -10.13 16.42 -5.01
C ARG A 63 -9.73 17.56 -5.95
N ASP A 64 -8.53 17.45 -6.53
CA ASP A 64 -7.95 18.45 -7.43
C ASP A 64 -7.70 17.81 -8.80
N GLU A 65 -8.00 18.54 -9.87
CA GLU A 65 -7.79 18.09 -11.24
C GLU A 65 -6.30 18.03 -11.61
N GLU A 66 -5.47 18.91 -11.02
CA GLU A 66 -4.01 18.90 -11.17
C GLU A 66 -3.41 17.60 -10.59
N GLU A 67 -3.87 17.17 -9.41
CA GLU A 67 -3.47 15.89 -8.82
C GLU A 67 -3.94 14.69 -9.66
N LEU A 68 -5.12 14.79 -10.28
CA LEU A 68 -5.67 13.71 -11.11
C LEU A 68 -4.77 13.44 -12.32
N VAL A 69 -4.31 14.49 -13.00
CA VAL A 69 -3.47 14.38 -14.21
C VAL A 69 -1.98 14.16 -13.90
N GLU A 70 -1.53 14.42 -12.67
CA GLU A 70 -0.14 14.26 -12.25
C GLU A 70 0.33 12.79 -12.32
N PRO A 71 1.34 12.45 -13.16
CA PRO A 71 1.82 11.06 -13.32
C PRO A 71 2.54 10.47 -12.10
N SER A 72 3.07 11.30 -11.21
CA SER A 72 3.67 10.85 -9.95
C SER A 72 2.61 10.32 -8.97
N VAL A 73 1.37 10.84 -9.04
CA VAL A 73 0.21 10.36 -8.28
C VAL A 73 -0.36 9.10 -8.94
N VAL A 74 -0.30 7.97 -8.21
CA VAL A 74 -0.90 6.71 -8.65
C VAL A 74 -2.38 6.72 -8.32
N LYS A 75 -3.22 6.52 -9.34
CA LYS A 75 -4.67 6.38 -9.23
C LYS A 75 -5.03 4.92 -9.00
N VAL A 76 -6.12 4.70 -8.27
CA VAL A 76 -6.70 3.37 -8.04
C VAL A 76 -8.17 3.37 -8.37
N VAL A 77 -8.61 2.36 -9.12
CA VAL A 77 -10.04 2.05 -9.29
C VAL A 77 -10.38 0.91 -8.34
N THR A 78 -11.50 1.05 -7.64
CA THR A 78 -12.01 0.05 -6.70
C THR A 78 -13.42 -0.39 -7.09
N ASP A 79 -13.82 -1.59 -6.67
CA ASP A 79 -15.22 -1.99 -6.69
C ASP A 79 -15.99 -1.38 -5.51
N ARG A 80 -17.29 -1.68 -5.41
CA ARG A 80 -18.15 -1.17 -4.34
C ARG A 80 -17.81 -1.70 -2.94
N SER A 81 -17.04 -2.77 -2.85
CA SER A 81 -16.52 -3.31 -1.58
C SER A 81 -15.13 -2.76 -1.22
N GLY A 82 -14.59 -1.85 -2.04
CA GLY A 82 -13.27 -1.26 -1.81
C GLY A 82 -12.11 -2.13 -2.29
N ARG A 83 -12.38 -3.26 -2.97
CA ARG A 83 -11.32 -4.07 -3.56
C ARG A 83 -10.68 -3.32 -4.71
N ALA A 84 -9.36 -3.15 -4.68
CA ALA A 84 -8.62 -2.55 -5.78
C ALA A 84 -8.73 -3.42 -7.04
N LEU A 85 -9.24 -2.83 -8.12
CA LEU A 85 -9.36 -3.47 -9.43
C LEU A 85 -8.15 -3.15 -10.31
N TYR A 86 -7.64 -1.91 -10.23
CA TYR A 86 -6.54 -1.46 -11.08
C TYR A 86 -5.82 -0.26 -10.49
N PHE A 87 -4.49 -0.21 -10.68
CA PHE A 87 -3.64 0.94 -10.35
C PHE A 87 -3.02 1.50 -11.63
N SER A 88 -2.99 2.81 -11.78
CA SER A 88 -2.45 3.47 -12.98
C SER A 88 -1.84 4.83 -12.67
N ARG A 89 -0.84 5.23 -13.47
CA ARG A 89 -0.36 6.62 -13.51
C ARG A 89 -1.14 7.50 -14.48
N SER A 90 -1.84 6.88 -15.44
CA SER A 90 -2.75 7.58 -16.33
C SER A 90 -4.08 7.87 -15.64
N VAL A 91 -4.81 8.86 -16.15
CA VAL A 91 -6.22 9.08 -15.79
C VAL A 91 -7.04 7.90 -16.29
N ILE A 92 -7.95 7.41 -15.44
CA ILE A 92 -8.79 6.21 -15.63
C ILE A 92 -10.24 6.52 -15.27
#